data_AF-A0A821I0D8-F1
#
_entry.id   AF-A0A821I0D8-F1
#
_cell.length_a   1.000
_cell.length_b   1.000
_cell.length_c   1.000
_cell.angle_alpha   90.00
_cell.angle_beta   90.00
_cell.angle_gamma   90.00
#
_symmetry.space_group_name_H-M   'P 1'
#
loop_
_entity.id
_entity.type
_entity.pdbx_description
1 polymer ?
#
loop_
_entity_poly.entity_id
_entity_poly.type
_entity_poly.pdbx_seq_one_letter_code
_entity_poly.pdbx_strand_id
1 'polypeptide(L)' 'MRWWLDKGVDGFRMDVINFISKTDGYPEGAPIGDGYHTNGSPYFINGPHVHEYIQEMNEKVLRH' A
#
# COMPACT_ATOMS: atom_id res chain seq x y z
N MET A 1 6.27 -1.19 -13.57
CA MET A 1 6.93 0.13 -13.38
C MET A 1 8.08 0.36 -14.37
N ARG A 2 9.00 -0.61 -14.56
CA ARG A 2 10.10 -0.51 -15.54
C ARG A 2 9.66 -0.08 -16.93
N TRP A 3 8.58 -0.66 -17.46
CA TRP A 3 8.03 -0.26 -18.77
C TRP A 3 7.84 1.25 -18.96
N TRP A 4 7.42 1.98 -17.92
CA TRP A 4 7.28 3.45 -17.98
C TRP A 4 8.62 4.17 -17.82
N LEU A 5 9.50 3.67 -16.95
CA LEU A 5 10.87 4.20 -16.79
C LEU A 5 11.69 4.03 -18.08
N ASP A 6 11.55 2.90 -18.77
CA ASP A 6 12.20 2.61 -20.06
C ASP A 6 11.74 3.58 -21.16
N LYS A 7 10.60 4.25 -20.96
CA LYS A 7 10.07 5.31 -21.84
C LYS A 7 10.50 6.72 -21.42
N GLY A 8 11.24 6.86 -20.32
CA GLY A 8 11.82 8.12 -19.87
C GLY A 8 10.91 9.00 -19.01
N VAL A 9 9.96 8.43 -18.25
CA VAL A 9 9.24 9.23 -17.23
C VAL A 9 10.16 9.57 -16.06
N ASP A 10 10.04 10.78 -15.52
CA ASP A 10 10.94 11.27 -14.45
C ASP A 10 10.55 10.81 -13.04
N GLY A 11 9.40 10.15 -12.88
CA GLY A 11 8.98 9.66 -11.57
C GLY A 11 7.53 9.20 -11.52
N PHE A 12 7.11 8.81 -10.31
CA PHE A 12 5.75 8.35 -10.03
C PHE A 12 5.17 9.06 -8.82
N ARG A 13 3.92 9.51 -8.93
CA ARG A 13 3.04 9.68 -7.77
C ARG A 13 2.34 8.36 -7.53
N MET A 14 2.58 7.75 -6.37
CA MET A 14 2.00 6.45 -6.03
C MET A 14 0.68 6.64 -5.29
N ASP A 15 -0.42 6.20 -5.89
CA ASP A 15 -1.76 6.35 -5.31
C ASP A 15 -1.96 5.40 -4.13
N VAL A 16 -2.56 5.91 -3.05
CA VAL A 16 -2.86 5.18 -1.79
C VAL A 16 -1.79 4.16 -1.39
N ILE A 17 -0.51 4.52 -1.59
CA ILE A 17 0.62 3.57 -1.48
C ILE A 17 0.74 3.00 -0.06
N ASN A 18 0.24 3.71 0.94
CA ASN A 18 0.20 3.25 2.32
C ASN A 18 -0.83 2.15 2.58
N PHE A 19 -1.71 1.81 1.63
CA PHE A 19 -2.74 0.78 1.79
C PHE A 19 -2.28 -0.60 1.33
N ILE A 20 -1.06 -0.74 0.81
CA ILE A 20 -0.61 -1.97 0.11
C ILE A 20 -0.39 -3.17 1.03
N SER A 21 -0.17 -2.96 2.33
CA SER A 21 0.03 -4.03 3.31
C SER A 21 -1.23 -4.22 4.15
N LYS A 22 -1.73 -5.45 4.22
CA LYS A 22 -2.89 -5.82 5.07
C LYS A 22 -2.42 -6.65 6.25
N THR A 23 -3.15 -6.58 7.36
CA THR A 23 -2.99 -7.49 8.49
C THR A 23 -3.49 -8.89 8.10
N ASP A 24 -2.68 -9.90 8.38
CA ASP A 24 -3.03 -11.30 8.12
C ASP A 24 -4.29 -11.72 8.88
N GLY A 25 -5.06 -12.63 8.27
CA GLY A 25 -6.31 -13.14 8.83
C GLY A 25 -7.50 -12.18 8.71
N TYR A 26 -7.29 -10.98 8.16
CA TYR A 26 -8.36 -10.00 7.87
C TYR A 26 -9.31 -9.78 9.06
N PRO A 27 -8.78 -9.32 10.22
CA PRO A 27 -9.59 -9.13 11.41
C PRO A 27 -10.73 -8.13 11.17
N GLU A 28 -11.84 -8.38 11.84
CA GLU A 28 -13.03 -7.52 11.78
C GLU A 28 -12.74 -6.15 12.43
N GLY A 29 -13.16 -5.08 11.76
CA GLY A 29 -13.02 -3.71 12.25
C GLY A 29 -14.04 -3.35 13.34
N ALA A 30 -13.88 -2.16 13.92
CA ALA A 30 -14.92 -1.59 14.78
C ALA A 30 -16.13 -1.13 13.92
N PRO A 31 -17.39 -1.39 14.30
CA PRO A 31 -18.56 -0.91 13.56
C PRO A 31 -18.56 0.61 13.32
N ILE A 32 -19.00 1.07 12.14
CA ILE A 32 -19.02 2.51 11.77
C ILE A 32 -20.42 3.14 11.74
N GLY A 33 -21.35 2.64 12.55
CA GLY A 33 -22.64 3.31 12.82
C GLY A 33 -23.69 3.20 11.72
N ASP A 34 -23.34 2.71 10.54
CA ASP A 34 -24.28 2.43 9.44
C ASP A 34 -24.96 1.05 9.55
N GLY A 35 -24.49 0.20 10.46
CA GLY A 35 -25.02 -1.14 10.70
C GLY A 35 -24.57 -2.22 9.71
N TYR A 36 -23.76 -1.86 8.71
CA TYR A 36 -23.35 -2.78 7.64
C TYR A 36 -21.83 -2.89 7.47
N HIS A 37 -21.08 -1.88 7.89
CA HIS A 37 -19.65 -1.83 7.68
C HIS A 37 -18.87 -1.59 8.98
N THR A 38 -17.58 -1.87 8.90
CA THR A 38 -16.62 -1.66 9.98
C THR A 38 -15.43 -0.83 9.51
N ASN A 39 -14.73 -0.21 10.46
CA ASN A 39 -13.53 0.56 10.24
C ASN A 39 -12.33 -0.37 10.10
N GLY A 40 -12.00 -0.74 8.87
CA GLY A 40 -10.81 -1.54 8.55
C GLY A 40 -9.50 -0.75 8.58
N SER A 41 -9.52 0.58 8.76
CA SER A 41 -8.31 1.43 8.66
C SER A 41 -7.12 0.94 9.48
N PRO A 42 -7.28 0.44 10.73
CA PRO A 42 -6.17 -0.11 11.51
C PRO A 42 -5.46 -1.31 10.89
N TYR A 43 -6.10 -1.99 9.93
CA TYR A 43 -5.64 -3.27 9.37
C TYR A 43 -5.14 -3.19 7.92
N PHE A 44 -5.28 -2.03 7.26
CA PHE A 44 -4.75 -1.84 5.91
C PHE A 44 -3.97 -0.53 5.74
N ILE A 45 -4.15 0.48 6.59
CA ILE A 45 -3.36 1.72 6.52
C ILE A 45 -2.03 1.51 7.24
N ASN A 46 -0.92 1.72 6.53
CA ASN A 46 0.44 1.52 7.03
C ASN A 46 0.64 0.11 7.64
N GLY A 47 0.11 -0.91 6.96
CA GLY A 47 0.17 -2.29 7.45
C GLY A 47 1.59 -2.84 7.63
N PRO A 48 1.73 -4.06 8.18
CA PRO A 48 2.99 -4.60 8.72
C PRO A 48 4.17 -4.62 7.75
N HIS A 49 3.93 -4.76 6.45
CA HIS A 49 4.93 -4.88 5.40
C HIS A 49 5.03 -3.62 4.51
N VAL A 50 4.34 -2.52 4.84
CA VAL A 50 4.29 -1.33 3.95
C VAL A 50 5.69 -0.79 3.63
N HIS A 51 6.56 -0.70 4.63
CA HIS A 51 7.92 -0.21 4.44
C HIS A 51 8.81 -1.21 3.70
N GLU A 52 8.61 -2.50 3.94
CA GLU A 52 9.30 -3.58 3.21
C GLU A 52 9.00 -3.50 1.71
N TYR A 53 7.73 -3.41 1.33
CA TYR A 53 7.33 -3.34 -0.07
C TYR A 53 7.82 -2.05 -0.76
N ILE A 54 7.81 -0.92 -0.05
CA ILE A 54 8.34 0.34 -0.60
C ILE A 54 9.85 0.25 -0.81
N GLN A 55 10.59 -0.35 0.14
CA GLN A 55 12.03 -0.57 0.01
C GLN A 55 12.34 -1.54 -1.13
N GLU A 56 11.61 -2.65 -1.24
CA GLU A 56 11.75 -3.60 -2.35
C GLU A 56 11.51 -2.90 -3.70
N MET A 57 10.45 -2.10 -3.81
CA MET A 57 10.16 -1.33 -5.02
C MET A 57 11.27 -0.32 -5.33
N ASN A 58 11.85 0.30 -4.31
CA ASN A 58 13.00 1.17 -4.48
C ASN A 58 14.20 0.40 -5.02
N GLU A 59 14.64 -0.64 -4.31
CA GLU A 59 15.82 -1.44 -4.65
C GLU A 59 15.71 -2.10 -6.01
N LYS A 60 14.54 -2.66 -6.33
CA LYS A 60 14.35 -3.43 -7.57
C LYS A 60 13.90 -2.59 -8.74
N VAL A 61 13.54 -1.32 -8.58
CA VAL A 61 13.01 -0.51 -9.71
C VAL A 61 13.47 0.94 -9.68
N LEU A 62 13.29 1.65 -8.56
CA LEU A 62 13.42 3.12 -8.53
C LEU A 62 14.83 3.61 -8.22
N ARG A 63 15.70 2.74 -7.70
CA ARG A 63 17.10 3.07 -7.44
C ARG A 63 17.90 2.82 -8.73
N HIS A 64 18.51 3.88 -9.24
CA HIS A 64 19.40 3.88 -10.40
C HIS A 64 20.62 4.74 -10.07
#